data_AF-A0A920NBW3-F1
#
_entry.id   AF-A0A920NBW3-F1
#
_cell.length_a   1.000
_cell.length_b   1.000
_cell.length_c   1.000
_cell.angle_alpha   90.00
_cell.angle_beta   90.00
_cell.angle_gamma   90.00
#
_symmetry.space_group_name_H-M   'P 1'
#
loop_
_entity.id
_entity.type
_entity.pdbx_description
1 polymer ?
#
loop_
_entity_poly.entity_id
_entity_poly.type
_entity_poly.pdbx_seq_one_letter_code
_entity_poly.pdbx_strand_id
1 'polypeptide(L)'
;MTTKDEALIGHLLRRAGFGAGKMDIDRFVKLGYEQTVDWLLDFNEEDDVNDALVRRYHPDKSVTHDNAGAGGYWLYRLVTAKNPLREKIGLFWHTIFATGYSKVTNGKPLTDQVKMFRDHGTKNWIVFYLNYHKIQR
;
A
#
# COMPACT_ATOMS: atom_id res chain seq x y z
N MET A 1 26.65 -2.99 17.22
CA MET A 1 25.95 -4.28 17.40
C MET A 1 24.46 -3.98 17.43
N THR A 2 23.66 -4.63 16.58
CA THR A 2 22.21 -4.47 16.56
C THR A 2 21.62 -5.06 17.83
N THR A 3 20.77 -4.33 18.55
CA THR A 3 20.11 -4.87 19.75
C THR A 3 19.03 -5.89 19.35
N LYS A 4 18.61 -6.75 20.30
CA LYS A 4 17.54 -7.73 20.05
C LYS A 4 16.24 -7.05 19.60
N ASP A 5 15.92 -5.91 20.20
CA ASP A 5 14.71 -5.13 19.90
C ASP A 5 14.79 -4.48 18.51
N GLU A 6 15.94 -3.94 18.14
CA GLU A 6 16.18 -3.43 16.77
C GLU A 6 16.02 -4.53 15.71
N ALA A 7 16.50 -5.74 15.99
CA ALA A 7 16.34 -6.87 15.08
C ALA A 7 14.87 -7.29 14.95
N LEU A 8 14.13 -7.32 16.06
CA LEU A 8 12.72 -7.68 16.10
C LEU A 8 11.84 -6.66 15.37
N ILE A 9 11.99 -5.38 15.69
CA ILE A 9 11.28 -4.27 15.03
C ILE A 9 11.65 -4.21 13.56
N GLY A 10 12.93 -4.33 13.22
CA GLY A 10 13.36 -4.39 11.83
C GLY A 10 12.73 -5.57 11.08
N HIS A 11 12.59 -6.73 11.71
CA HIS A 11 11.90 -7.87 11.11
C HIS A 11 10.41 -7.59 10.91
N LEU A 12 9.74 -7.03 11.92
CA LEU A 12 8.33 -6.63 11.84
C LEU A 12 8.10 -5.68 10.65
N LEU A 13 8.88 -4.60 10.54
CA LEU A 13 8.71 -3.59 9.48
C LEU A 13 9.01 -4.14 8.07
N ARG A 14 9.90 -5.12 7.93
CA ARG A 14 10.09 -5.84 6.65
C ARG A 14 8.90 -6.75 6.30
N ARG A 15 8.24 -7.34 7.29
CA ARG A 15 7.10 -8.24 7.09
C ARG A 15 5.78 -7.49 6.93
N ALA A 16 5.57 -6.43 7.68
CA ALA A 16 4.37 -5.59 7.62
C ALA A 16 4.46 -4.47 6.58
N GLY A 17 5.66 -4.06 6.14
CA GLY A 17 5.83 -2.99 5.15
C GLY A 17 6.90 -3.32 4.10
N PHE A 18 7.56 -2.30 3.58
CA PHE A 18 8.66 -2.42 2.61
C PHE A 18 10.04 -2.31 3.25
N GLY A 19 10.11 -2.45 4.58
CA GLY A 19 11.29 -2.13 5.37
C GLY A 19 11.21 -0.74 5.98
N ALA A 20 12.28 -0.31 6.63
CA ALA A 20 12.36 0.96 7.33
C ALA A 20 13.82 1.42 7.44
N GLY A 21 14.04 2.73 7.46
CA GLY A 21 15.36 3.31 7.68
C GLY A 21 15.82 3.14 9.13
N LYS A 22 17.10 3.39 9.40
CA LYS A 22 17.64 3.30 10.77
C LYS A 22 16.91 4.23 11.74
N MET A 23 16.58 5.45 11.30
CA MET A 23 15.84 6.43 12.11
C MET A 23 14.44 5.93 12.48
N ASP A 24 13.74 5.29 11.54
CA ASP A 24 12.42 4.72 11.80
C ASP A 24 12.50 3.52 12.74
N ILE A 25 13.49 2.64 12.56
CA ILE A 25 13.74 1.52 13.47
C ILE A 25 13.98 2.05 14.88
N ASP A 26 14.82 3.07 15.05
CA ASP A 26 15.10 3.65 16.37
C ASP A 26 13.86 4.30 16.99
N ARG A 27 13.00 4.91 16.17
CA ARG A 27 11.69 5.44 16.61
C ARG A 27 10.78 4.32 17.11
N PHE A 28 10.61 3.25 16.34
CA PHE A 28 9.72 2.14 16.67
C PHE A 28 10.24 1.27 17.82
N VAL A 29 11.56 1.14 17.96
CA VAL A 29 12.17 0.51 19.15
C VAL A 29 11.83 1.30 20.42
N LYS A 30 11.89 2.63 20.37
CA LYS A 30 11.47 3.49 21.51
C LYS A 30 9.97 3.42 21.78
N LEU A 31 9.16 3.25 20.74
CA LEU A 31 7.71 3.12 20.86
C LEU A 31 7.30 1.81 21.55
N GLY A 32 8.07 0.75 21.32
CA GLY A 32 7.78 -0.60 21.80
C GLY A 32 7.08 -1.46 20.74
N TYR A 33 7.20 -2.78 20.88
CA TYR A 33 6.72 -3.73 19.88
C TYR A 33 5.19 -3.70 19.74
N GLU A 34 4.45 -3.85 20.84
CA GLU A 34 2.98 -3.88 20.83
C GLU A 34 2.39 -2.59 20.26
N GLN A 35 2.91 -1.44 20.69
CA GLN A 35 2.48 -0.14 20.19
C GLN A 35 2.81 0.05 18.70
N THR A 36 3.92 -0.53 18.23
CA THR A 36 4.25 -0.56 16.79
C THR A 36 3.27 -1.42 16.00
N VAL A 37 2.84 -2.56 16.56
CA VAL A 37 1.83 -3.42 15.95
C VAL A 37 0.48 -2.72 15.88
N ASP A 38 0.04 -2.10 16.97
CA ASP A 38 -1.20 -1.31 17.02
C ASP A 38 -1.17 -0.18 15.98
N TRP A 39 -0.05 0.55 15.91
CA TRP A 39 0.15 1.59 14.90
C TRP A 39 0.08 1.05 13.46
N LEU A 40 0.68 -0.11 13.19
CA LEU A 40 0.64 -0.74 11.85
C LEU A 40 -0.77 -1.18 11.44
N LEU A 41 -1.61 -1.55 12.41
CA LEU A 41 -2.97 -2.03 12.19
C LEU A 41 -4.02 -0.92 12.19
N ASP A 42 -3.65 0.29 12.61
CA ASP A 42 -4.54 1.45 12.58
C ASP A 42 -4.61 2.07 11.18
N PHE A 43 -5.70 1.79 10.47
CA PHE A 43 -5.96 2.33 9.13
C PHE A 43 -6.89 3.55 9.14
N ASN A 44 -7.15 4.16 10.30
CA ASN A 44 -8.06 5.30 10.41
C ASN A 44 -7.42 6.62 9.94
N GLU A 45 -6.09 6.73 9.97
CA GLU A 45 -5.41 7.84 9.34
C GLU A 45 -5.51 7.73 7.81
N GLU A 46 -6.02 8.77 7.17
CA GLU A 46 -5.99 8.86 5.71
C GLU A 46 -4.52 8.83 5.23
N ASP A 47 -4.25 7.94 4.27
CA ASP A 47 -2.99 7.97 3.52
C ASP A 47 -2.98 9.25 2.68
N ASP A 48 -2.44 10.31 3.26
CA ASP A 48 -2.18 11.62 2.65
C ASP A 48 -1.02 11.53 1.64
N VAL A 49 -1.13 10.59 0.70
CA VAL A 49 -0.25 10.57 -0.45
C VAL A 49 -0.58 11.80 -1.26
N ASN A 50 0.37 12.73 -1.34
CA ASN A 50 0.17 14.02 -1.97
C ASN A 50 0.11 13.88 -3.49
N ASP A 51 -1.08 13.56 -4.01
CA ASP A 51 -1.35 13.43 -5.43
C ASP A 51 -0.99 14.69 -6.22
N ALA A 52 -1.02 15.88 -5.58
CA ALA A 52 -0.63 17.13 -6.23
C ALA A 52 0.87 17.16 -6.57
N LEU A 53 1.74 16.54 -5.75
CA LEU A 53 3.16 16.42 -6.08
C LEU A 53 3.38 15.53 -7.30
N VAL A 54 2.69 14.40 -7.40
CA VAL A 54 2.78 13.53 -8.59
C VAL A 54 2.31 14.27 -9.83
N ARG A 55 1.15 14.94 -9.75
CA ARG A 55 0.61 15.75 -10.87
C ARG A 55 1.55 16.86 -11.31
N ARG A 56 2.25 17.49 -10.36
CA ARG A 56 3.13 18.63 -10.63
C ARG A 56 4.49 18.21 -11.21
N TYR A 57 5.12 17.19 -10.64
CA TYR A 57 6.50 16.81 -10.99
C TYR A 57 6.58 15.62 -11.95
N HIS A 58 5.54 14.79 -11.99
CA HIS A 58 5.46 13.59 -12.82
C HIS A 58 4.09 13.51 -13.52
N PRO A 59 3.74 14.50 -14.37
CA PRO A 59 2.43 14.56 -15.00
C PRO A 59 2.10 13.29 -15.80
N ASP A 60 3.10 12.67 -16.44
CA ASP A 60 2.97 11.39 -17.15
C ASP A 60 2.60 10.22 -16.23
N LYS A 61 3.00 10.27 -14.95
CA LYS A 61 2.64 9.28 -13.92
C LYS A 61 1.36 9.61 -13.20
N SER A 62 0.83 10.81 -13.37
CA SER A 62 -0.43 11.21 -12.76
C SER A 62 -1.66 10.77 -13.56
N VAL A 63 -1.49 10.53 -14.87
CA VAL A 63 -2.57 10.08 -15.73
C VAL A 63 -2.65 8.56 -15.65
N THR A 64 -3.54 8.03 -14.80
CA THR A 64 -3.71 6.58 -14.60
C THR A 64 -4.38 5.86 -15.78
N HIS A 65 -4.42 6.45 -16.98
CA HIS A 65 -5.11 5.91 -18.14
C HIS A 65 -4.32 4.82 -18.86
N ASP A 66 -2.99 4.91 -18.84
CA ASP A 66 -2.08 3.99 -19.47
C ASP A 66 -1.38 3.12 -18.41
N ASN A 67 -0.76 2.04 -18.87
CA ASN A 67 -0.11 1.09 -17.97
C ASN A 67 1.07 1.72 -17.21
N ALA A 68 1.86 2.56 -17.89
CA ALA A 68 3.04 3.16 -17.30
C ALA A 68 2.66 4.25 -16.28
N GLY A 69 1.61 5.02 -16.56
CA GLY A 69 1.05 5.99 -15.61
C GLY A 69 0.47 5.33 -14.38
N ALA A 70 -0.43 4.36 -14.55
CA ALA A 70 -1.06 3.65 -13.43
C ALA A 70 -0.04 2.91 -12.54
N GLY A 71 0.92 2.20 -13.15
CA GLY A 71 1.99 1.55 -12.41
C GLY A 71 2.92 2.52 -11.68
N GLY A 72 3.28 3.63 -12.32
CA GLY A 72 4.10 4.68 -11.70
C GLY A 72 3.40 5.38 -10.55
N TYR A 73 2.11 5.68 -10.69
CA TYR A 73 1.30 6.22 -9.60
C TYR A 73 1.26 5.27 -8.40
N TRP A 74 1.01 3.99 -8.64
CA TRP A 74 0.97 3.02 -7.55
C TRP A 74 2.32 2.88 -6.87
N LEU A 75 3.42 2.80 -7.62
CA LEU A 75 4.77 2.77 -7.05
C LEU A 75 5.06 4.00 -6.18
N TYR A 76 4.65 5.20 -6.61
CA TYR A 76 4.77 6.40 -5.79
C TYR A 76 4.05 6.24 -4.46
N ARG A 77 2.83 5.69 -4.47
CA ARG A 77 2.09 5.40 -3.23
C ARG A 77 2.79 4.36 -2.36
N LEU A 78 3.30 3.26 -2.92
CA LEU A 78 4.01 2.23 -2.16
C LEU A 78 5.22 2.78 -1.38
N VAL A 79 5.87 3.81 -1.92
CA VAL A 79 7.06 4.43 -1.32
C VAL A 79 6.71 5.55 -0.33
N THR A 80 5.62 6.29 -0.56
CA THR A 80 5.31 7.53 0.17
C THR A 80 4.16 7.41 1.16
N ALA A 81 3.38 6.33 1.11
CA ALA A 81 2.29 6.10 2.04
C ALA A 81 2.76 6.06 3.49
N LYS A 82 1.95 6.63 4.38
CA LYS A 82 2.19 6.60 5.83
C LYS A 82 1.81 5.25 6.42
N ASN A 83 0.90 4.52 5.75
CA ASN A 83 0.42 3.20 6.16
C ASN A 83 0.97 2.09 5.24
N PRO A 84 2.24 1.67 5.40
CA PRO A 84 2.87 0.71 4.49
C PRO A 84 2.18 -0.66 4.49
N LEU A 85 1.57 -1.06 5.61
CA LEU A 85 0.83 -2.33 5.68
C LEU A 85 -0.39 -2.33 4.77
N ARG A 86 -1.14 -1.21 4.71
CA ARG A 86 -2.32 -1.07 3.87
C ARG A 86 -1.97 -1.21 2.38
N GLU A 87 -0.91 -0.54 1.95
CA GLU A 87 -0.40 -0.65 0.57
C GLU A 87 0.14 -2.07 0.28
N LYS A 88 0.78 -2.71 1.26
CA LYS A 88 1.26 -4.10 1.13
C LYS A 88 0.13 -5.13 1.01
N ILE A 89 -0.99 -4.93 1.71
CA ILE A 89 -2.21 -5.74 1.55
C ILE A 89 -2.77 -5.59 0.14
N GLY A 90 -2.80 -4.36 -0.39
CA GLY A 90 -3.17 -4.09 -1.78
C GLY A 90 -2.30 -4.90 -2.76
N LEU A 91 -0.99 -4.89 -2.56
CA LEU A 91 -0.03 -5.66 -3.36
C LEU A 91 -0.26 -7.17 -3.25
N PHE A 92 -0.45 -7.68 -2.03
CA PHE A 92 -0.75 -9.09 -1.80
C PHE A 92 -1.98 -9.56 -2.58
N TRP A 93 -3.10 -8.85 -2.46
CA TRP A 93 -4.33 -9.22 -3.18
C TRP A 93 -4.19 -9.05 -4.70
N HIS A 94 -3.42 -8.07 -5.17
CA HIS A 94 -3.15 -7.92 -6.59
C HIS A 94 -2.37 -9.12 -7.17
N THR A 95 -1.46 -9.74 -6.40
CA THR A 95 -0.78 -10.97 -6.86
C THR A 95 -1.70 -12.19 -6.96
N ILE A 96 -2.81 -12.21 -6.22
CA ILE A 96 -3.79 -13.30 -6.24
C ILE A 96 -4.84 -13.08 -7.32
N PHE A 97 -5.40 -11.87 -7.38
CA PHE A 97 -6.44 -11.46 -8.33
C PHE A 97 -5.86 -10.60 -9.45
N ALA A 98 -4.77 -11.08 -10.06
CA ALA A 98 -4.03 -10.34 -11.07
C ALA A 98 -4.87 -10.16 -12.35
N THR A 99 -5.34 -8.93 -12.59
CA THR A 99 -5.93 -8.53 -13.87
C THR A 99 -4.85 -7.88 -14.75
N GLY A 100 -4.61 -8.46 -15.92
CA GLY A 100 -3.64 -7.92 -16.87
C GLY A 100 -4.16 -6.68 -17.60
N TYR A 101 -3.32 -5.67 -17.77
CA TYR A 101 -3.65 -4.47 -18.54
C TYR A 101 -4.18 -4.79 -19.94
N SER A 102 -3.63 -5.81 -20.61
CA SER A 102 -4.06 -6.25 -21.95
C SER A 102 -5.53 -6.66 -22.05
N LYS A 103 -6.20 -6.94 -20.93
CA LYS A 103 -7.63 -7.31 -20.89
C LYS A 103 -8.57 -6.12 -20.73
N VAL A 104 -8.09 -5.05 -20.12
CA VAL A 104 -8.92 -3.87 -19.80
C VAL A 104 -8.54 -2.67 -20.67
N THR A 105 -7.30 -2.65 -21.18
CA THR A 105 -6.73 -1.62 -22.07
C THR A 105 -6.88 -0.18 -21.53
N ASN A 106 -7.03 -0.06 -20.22
CA ASN A 106 -7.18 1.18 -19.47
C ASN A 106 -6.61 0.96 -18.06
N GLY A 107 -5.76 1.88 -17.59
CA GLY A 107 -5.13 1.81 -16.26
C GLY A 107 -6.05 2.23 -15.12
N LYS A 108 -7.16 2.91 -15.41
CA LYS A 108 -8.08 3.40 -14.37
C LYS A 108 -8.76 2.24 -13.63
N PRO A 109 -9.35 1.23 -14.30
CA PRO A 109 -9.90 0.07 -13.59
C PRO A 109 -8.86 -0.71 -12.78
N LEU A 110 -7.60 -0.78 -13.23
CA LEU A 110 -6.52 -1.38 -12.44
C LEU A 110 -6.25 -0.59 -11.16
N THR A 111 -6.19 0.74 -11.28
CA THR A 111 -5.98 1.63 -10.14
C THR A 111 -7.15 1.55 -9.15
N ASP A 112 -8.39 1.48 -9.66
CA ASP A 112 -9.59 1.32 -8.85
C ASP A 112 -9.63 -0.05 -8.15
N GLN A 113 -9.17 -1.12 -8.83
CA GLN A 113 -9.04 -2.45 -8.26
C GLN A 113 -8.03 -2.47 -7.10
N VAL A 114 -6.83 -1.92 -7.30
CA VAL A 114 -5.81 -1.79 -6.25
C VAL A 114 -6.34 -0.95 -5.09
N LYS A 115 -7.03 0.15 -5.37
CA LYS A 115 -7.68 0.97 -4.34
C LYS A 115 -8.65 0.14 -3.49
N MET A 116 -9.51 -0.65 -4.13
CA MET A 116 -10.45 -1.52 -3.41
C MET A 116 -9.75 -2.57 -2.55
N PHE A 117 -8.68 -3.20 -3.05
CA PHE A 117 -7.91 -4.14 -2.23
C PHE A 117 -7.34 -3.49 -0.96
N ARG A 118 -6.92 -2.23 -1.03
CA ARG A 118 -6.44 -1.50 0.15
C ARG A 118 -7.57 -1.12 1.11
N ASP A 119 -8.74 -0.79 0.59
CA ASP A 119 -9.87 -0.30 1.39
C ASP A 119 -10.67 -1.44 2.04
N HIS A 120 -10.61 -2.64 1.46
CA HIS A 120 -11.42 -3.78 1.88
C HIS A 120 -10.62 -5.08 2.13
N GLY A 121 -9.32 -5.11 1.85
CA GLY A 121 -8.49 -6.33 1.93
C GLY A 121 -8.30 -6.91 3.33
N THR A 122 -8.61 -6.15 4.38
CA THR A 122 -8.59 -6.59 5.79
C THR A 122 -9.97 -6.83 6.37
N LYS A 123 -11.03 -6.52 5.62
CA LYS A 123 -12.41 -6.72 6.05
C LYS A 123 -12.80 -8.20 5.88
N ASN A 124 -13.95 -8.57 6.43
CA ASN A 124 -14.51 -9.90 6.23
C ASN A 124 -14.67 -10.22 4.72
N TRP A 125 -14.41 -11.48 4.36
CA TRP A 125 -14.54 -12.04 3.02
C TRP A 125 -15.79 -11.59 2.26
N ILE A 126 -16.97 -11.58 2.89
CA ILE A 126 -18.22 -11.18 2.22
C ILE A 126 -18.12 -9.72 1.73
N VAL A 127 -17.64 -8.81 2.58
CA VAL A 127 -17.47 -7.40 2.23
C VAL A 127 -16.43 -7.24 1.13
N PHE A 128 -15.31 -7.96 1.24
CA PHE A 128 -14.26 -7.94 0.21
C PHE A 128 -14.81 -8.39 -1.15
N TYR A 129 -15.44 -9.57 -1.21
CA TYR A 129 -15.90 -10.18 -2.44
C TYR A 129 -17.01 -9.37 -3.13
N LEU A 130 -17.93 -8.81 -2.36
CA LEU A 130 -18.99 -7.94 -2.90
C LEU A 130 -18.42 -6.69 -3.57
N ASN A 131 -17.37 -6.08 -3.00
CA ASN A 131 -16.73 -4.91 -3.61
C ASN A 131 -15.86 -5.29 -4.81
N TYR A 132 -15.19 -6.45 -4.76
CA TYR A 132 -14.46 -6.98 -5.91
C TYR A 132 -15.36 -7.20 -7.12
N HIS A 133 -16.52 -7.85 -6.95
CA HIS A 133 -17.45 -8.12 -8.05
C HIS A 133 -17.99 -6.84 -8.70
N LYS A 134 -18.14 -5.73 -7.94
CA LYS A 134 -18.59 -4.44 -8.50
C LYS A 134 -17.58 -3.82 -9.46
N ILE A 135 -16.29 -4.05 -9.26
CA ILE A 135 -15.20 -3.46 -10.07
C ILE A 135 -14.92 -4.28 -11.33
N GLN A 136 -15.31 -5.56 -11.35
CA GLN A 136 -15.13 -6.45 -12.50
C GLN A 136 -16.27 -6.37 -13.54
N ARG A 137 -17.30 -5.54 -13.32
CA ARG A 137 -18.37 -5.25 -14.28
C ARG A 137 -18.07 -3.96 -15.02
#